data_AF-A0A368T3Q6-F1
#
_entry.id   AF-A0A368T3Q6-F1
#
_cell.length_a   1.000
_cell.length_b   1.000
_cell.length_c   1.000
_cell.angle_alpha   90.00
_cell.angle_beta   90.00
_cell.angle_gamma   90.00
#
_symmetry.space_group_name_H-M   'P 1'
#
loop_
_entity.id
_entity.type
_entity.pdbx_description
1 polymer ?
#
loop_
_entity_poly.entity_id
_entity_poly.type
_entity_poly.pdbx_seq_one_letter_code
_entity_poly.pdbx_strand_id
1 'polypeptide(L)' 'MSQSRRRELILDVSDVREIRKGTALLFATSTRPALLRLKPWYRTRDAEAIAAEQRAEEAGIAERAGRRLAM' A
#
# COMPACT_ATOMS: atom_id res chain seq x y z
N MET A 1 36.37 -14.42 27.04
CA MET A 1 36.88 -14.03 25.70
C MET A 1 35.70 -13.59 24.83
N SER A 2 35.94 -12.62 23.95
CA SER A 2 35.01 -11.78 23.17
C SER A 2 33.77 -12.46 22.59
N GLN A 3 32.57 -11.93 22.89
CA GLN A 3 31.34 -12.29 22.19
C GLN A 3 31.26 -11.53 20.86
N SER A 4 31.16 -12.28 19.76
CA SER A 4 31.03 -11.78 18.39
C SER A 4 29.78 -10.91 18.23
N ARG A 5 29.94 -9.70 17.69
CA ARG A 5 28.82 -8.79 17.38
C ARG A 5 27.98 -9.36 16.24
N ARG A 6 26.74 -9.75 16.54
CA ARG A 6 25.71 -10.04 15.52
C ARG A 6 25.36 -8.76 14.77
N ARG A 7 25.30 -8.83 13.44
CA ARG A 7 24.64 -7.81 12.61
C ARG A 7 23.14 -8.10 12.61
N GLU A 8 22.41 -7.35 13.42
CA GLU A 8 20.95 -7.29 13.34
C GLU A 8 20.57 -6.10 12.46
N LEU A 9 19.92 -6.38 11.32
CA LEU A 9 19.15 -5.38 10.60
C LEU A 9 17.70 -5.56 11.06
N ILE A 10 17.40 -5.09 12.26
CA ILE A 10 16.03 -5.02 12.77
C ILE A 10 15.50 -3.65 12.39
N LEU A 11 14.48 -3.62 11.54
CA LEU A 11 13.63 -2.44 11.41
C LEU A 11 12.73 -2.43 12.65
N ASP A 12 12.79 -1.37 13.45
CA ASP A 12 11.85 -1.20 14.55
C ASP A 12 10.46 -0.89 14.00
N VAL A 13 9.43 -1.07 14.82
CA VAL A 13 8.07 -0.65 14.49
C VAL A 13 8.02 0.86 14.24
N SER A 14 8.82 1.66 14.95
CA SER A 14 8.95 3.10 14.66
C SER A 14 9.45 3.36 13.24
N ASP A 15 10.47 2.63 12.79
CA ASP A 15 11.05 2.78 11.46
C ASP A 15 10.03 2.47 10.36
N VAL A 16 9.17 1.46 10.59
CA VAL A 16 8.07 1.13 9.67
C VAL A 16 7.05 2.26 9.58
N ARG A 17 6.74 2.91 10.71
CA ARG A 17 5.80 4.04 10.75
C ARG A 17 6.35 5.30 10.08
N GLU A 18 7.67 5.43 10.02
CA GLU A 18 8.35 6.56 9.38
C GLU A 18 8.53 6.40 7.87
N ILE A 19 8.18 5.23 7.31
CA ILE A 19 8.24 4.98 5.87
C ILE A 19 7.43 6.04 5.11
N ARG A 20 8.11 6.73 4.18
CA ARG A 20 7.49 7.76 3.36
C ARG A 20 6.33 7.19 2.54
N LYS A 21 5.21 7.90 2.50
CA LYS A 21 4.09 7.57 1.60
C LYS A 21 4.57 7.38 0.16
N GLY A 22 4.04 6.36 -0.50
CA GLY A 22 4.47 5.97 -1.85
C GLY A 22 5.75 5.14 -1.88
N THR A 23 6.18 4.60 -0.73
CA THR A 23 7.21 3.56 -0.67
C THR A 23 6.69 2.32 0.04
N ALA A 24 7.26 1.15 -0.27
CA ALA A 24 6.84 -0.14 0.27
C ALA A 24 8.04 -1.06 0.52
N LEU A 25 7.98 -1.89 1.56
CA LEU A 25 8.95 -2.95 1.79
C LEU A 25 8.54 -4.19 1.01
N LEU A 26 9.43 -4.67 0.13
CA LEU A 26 9.27 -5.92 -0.62
C LEU A 26 10.00 -7.04 0.11
N PHE A 27 9.25 -8.10 0.42
CA PHE A 27 9.76 -9.36 0.93
C PHE A 27 9.50 -10.45 -0.10
N ALA A 28 10.45 -10.67 -1.02
CA ALA A 28 10.37 -11.77 -1.98
C ALA A 28 11.21 -12.96 -1.49
N THR A 29 10.74 -14.18 -1.76
CA THR A 29 11.42 -15.40 -1.35
C THR A 29 12.83 -15.46 -1.93
N SER A 30 13.78 -15.90 -1.10
CA SER A 30 15.21 -16.03 -1.48
C SER A 30 15.91 -14.72 -1.90
N THR A 31 15.39 -13.56 -1.53
CA THR A 31 16.01 -12.26 -1.81
C THR A 31 16.17 -11.41 -0.55
N ARG A 32 17.08 -10.42 -0.60
CA ARG A 32 17.20 -9.43 0.48
C ARG A 32 15.97 -8.50 0.44
N PRO A 33 15.39 -8.15 1.60
CA PRO A 33 14.33 -7.15 1.66
C PRO A 33 14.78 -5.85 0.99
N ALA A 34 13.85 -5.20 0.29
CA ALA A 34 14.12 -3.96 -0.42
C ALA A 34 13.02 -2.93 -0.17
N LEU A 35 13.41 -1.66 -0.07
CA LEU A 35 12.47 -0.54 -0.06
C LEU A 35 12.23 -0.08 -1.50
N LEU A 36 10.99 -0.16 -1.97
CA LEU A 36 10.57 0.21 -3.32
C LEU A 36 9.85 1.54 -3.33
N ARG A 37 10.01 2.32 -4.41
CA ARG A 37 9.14 3.46 -4.73
C ARG A 37 7.96 2.96 -5.56
N LEU A 38 6.76 3.21 -5.08
CA LEU A 38 5.52 2.83 -5.77
C LEU A 38 5.22 3.80 -6.91
N LYS A 39 4.72 3.25 -8.02
CA LYS A 39 4.16 4.06 -9.09
C LYS A 39 2.69 4.36 -8.76
N PRO A 40 2.27 5.63 -8.74
CA PRO A 40 0.87 5.97 -8.55
C PRO A 40 0.04 5.43 -9.71
N TRP A 41 -1.01 4.66 -9.39
CA TRP A 41 -1.89 4.07 -10.40
C TRP A 41 -2.56 5.13 -11.27
N TYR A 42 -2.91 6.30 -10.71
CA TYR A 42 -3.58 7.38 -11.43
C TYR A 42 -2.68 8.10 -12.45
N ARG A 43 -1.40 7.73 -12.56
CA ARG A 43 -0.48 8.21 -13.61
C ARG A 43 -0.16 7.14 -14.65
N THR A 44 -0.86 6.00 -14.62
CA THR A 44 -0.72 4.96 -15.64
C THR A 44 -1.65 5.25 -16.81
N ARG A 45 -1.40 4.58 -17.94
CA ARG A 45 -2.18 4.73 -19.16
C ARG A 45 -3.68 4.49 -18.95
N ASP A 46 -4.03 3.55 -18.09
CA ASP A 46 -5.41 3.09 -17.91
C ASP A 46 -6.11 3.84 -16.75
N ALA A 47 -5.50 4.92 -16.24
CA ALA A 47 -6.00 5.67 -15.10
C ALA A 47 -7.41 6.25 -15.31
N GLU A 48 -7.73 6.74 -16.50
CA GLU A 48 -9.05 7.31 -16.79
C GLU A 48 -10.15 6.25 -16.79
N ALA A 49 -9.87 5.07 -17.36
CA ALA A 49 -10.80 3.94 -17.37
C ALA A 49 -11.10 3.48 -15.94
N ILE A 50 -10.05 3.29 -15.13
CA ILE A 50 -10.18 2.92 -13.72
C ILE A 50 -10.96 3.99 -12.95
N ALA A 51 -10.67 5.28 -13.15
CA ALA A 51 -11.37 6.36 -12.46
C ALA A 51 -12.85 6.48 -12.86
N ALA A 52 -13.22 6.07 -14.08
CA ALA A 52 -14.61 5.99 -14.49
C ALA A 52 -15.36 4.84 -13.78
N GLU A 53 -14.75 3.66 -13.73
CA GLU A 53 -15.31 2.49 -13.03
C GLU A 53 -15.44 2.74 -11.52
N GLN A 54 -14.43 3.33 -10.89
CA GLN A 54 -14.48 3.69 -9.47
C GLN A 54 -15.65 4.61 -9.15
N ARG A 55 -15.89 5.65 -9.96
CA ARG A 55 -17.03 6.57 -9.78
C ARG A 55 -18.37 5.88 -9.94
N ALA A 56 -18.48 4.96 -10.91
CA ALA A 56 -19.70 4.19 -11.13
C ALA A 56 -20.02 3.30 -9.91
N GLU A 57 -19.00 2.63 -9.34
CA GLU A 57 -19.18 1.81 -8.14
C GLU A 57 -19.48 2.63 -6.89
N GLU A 58 -18.81 3.76 -6.69
CA GLU A 58 -19.11 4.68 -5.59
C GLU A 58 -20.58 5.15 -5.62
N ALA A 59 -21.08 5.53 -6.80
CA ALA A 59 -22.49 5.90 -6.98
C ALA A 59 -23.43 4.72 -6.68
N GLY A 60 -23.09 3.51 -7.14
CA GLY A 60 -23.86 2.31 -6.86
C GLY A 60 -23.90 1.95 -5.37
N ILE A 61 -22.79 2.09 -4.65
CA ILE A 61 -22.73 1.88 -3.20
C ILE A 61 -23.60 2.92 -2.48
N ALA A 62 -23.49 4.19 -2.85
CA ALA A 62 -24.27 5.27 -2.24
C ALA A 62 -25.78 5.07 -2.44
N GLU A 63 -26.20 4.68 -3.65
CA GLU A 63 -27.60 4.39 -3.96
C GLU A 63 -28.14 3.22 -3.12
N ARG A 64 -27.37 2.13 -3.02
CA ARG A 64 -27.73 0.97 -2.18
C ARG A 64 -27.82 1.34 -0.69
N ALA A 65 -26.90 2.16 -0.18
CA ALA A 65 -26.92 2.63 1.20
C ALA A 65 -28.15 3.52 1.46
N GLY A 66 -28.47 4.44 0.55
CA GLY A 66 -29.65 5.29 0.64
C GLY A 66 -30.95 4.49 0.67
N ARG A 67 -31.09 3.47 -0.21
CA ARG A 67 -32.23 2.55 -0.18
C ARG A 67 -32.36 1.81 1.16
N ARG A 68 -31.24 1.36 1.73
CA ARG A 68 -31.24 0.65 3.02
C ARG A 68 -31.66 1.54 4.18
N LEU A 69 -31.30 2.82 4.15
CA LEU A 69 -31.66 3.80 5.20
C LEU A 69 -33.09 4.32 5.07
N ALA A 70 -33.71 4.17 3.90
CA ALA A 70 -35.10 4.57 3.63
C ALA A 70 -36.13 3.45 3.89
N MET A 71 -35.67 2.23 4.25
CA MET A 71 -36.48 1.15 4.82
C MET A 71 -36.49 1.24 6.34
#